data_AF-A0A2T6A994-F1
#
_entry.id   AF-A0A2T6A994-F1
#
_cell.length_a   1.000
_cell.length_b   1.000
_cell.length_c   1.000
_cell.angle_alpha   90.00
_cell.angle_beta   90.00
_cell.angle_gamma   90.00
#
_symmetry.space_group_name_H-M   'P 1'
#
loop_
_entity.id
_entity.type
_entity.pdbx_description
1 polymer ?
#
loop_
_entity_poly.entity_id
_entity_poly.type
_entity_poly.pdbx_seq_one_letter_code
_entity_poly.pdbx_strand_id
1 'polypeptide(L)'
;MTTFLQFHILTPWGPSNPNRDDQGRPKQAMVGGVPRLRISSQSAKRAIRESTYFALDLAGNLGTRTKRLYGELVKRLIAGGAEAAAAQAAAETVAAIFGKLDAPKKDAPADRVATTLAFISPAEWALAEELAGRILAGEELPKEKDLKKLVLRRADGAVDIAMFGRMLADDADFNREAAVQVGHAMTTHAAQAEEDWFSAVDDLNKAGETGAGHLGETAFGSGVYYQYVCVNVDLLVENLGGDRDLAAKGLQALAKALALAAPTGKQNSFASRPRAHYIRAERGTAQPRDLTGAYFVPVKAQVGIPGAIDALESMADRIDAAYGAVAEAVEVMDVERGHGSLQAIADFAAASVGQG
;
A
#
# COMPACT_ATOMS: atom_id res chain seq x y z
N MET A 1 -12.30 -12.47 -22.11
CA MET A 1 -13.01 -11.58 -21.17
C MET A 1 -12.11 -11.38 -19.98
N THR A 2 -12.05 -10.18 -19.40
CA THR A 2 -11.15 -9.89 -18.28
C THR A 2 -11.73 -10.44 -16.98
N THR A 3 -10.92 -11.13 -16.18
CA THR A 3 -11.31 -11.62 -14.86
C THR A 3 -11.06 -10.55 -13.80
N PHE A 4 -12.11 -10.18 -13.07
CA PHE A 4 -12.03 -9.27 -11.92
C PHE A 4 -12.19 -10.04 -10.61
N LEU A 5 -11.39 -9.65 -9.63
CA LEU A 5 -11.49 -10.09 -8.24
C LEU A 5 -11.72 -8.86 -7.35
N GLN A 6 -12.85 -8.84 -6.65
CA GLN A 6 -13.26 -7.72 -5.81
C GLN A 6 -13.27 -8.13 -4.34
N PHE A 7 -12.84 -7.23 -3.46
CA PHE A 7 -12.92 -7.42 -2.02
C PHE A 7 -13.70 -6.27 -1.39
N HIS A 8 -14.66 -6.65 -0.57
CA HIS A 8 -15.47 -5.76 0.25
C HIS A 8 -15.19 -6.09 1.71
N ILE A 9 -14.49 -5.20 2.40
CA ILE A 9 -13.96 -5.46 3.75
C ILE A 9 -14.63 -4.55 4.76
N LEU A 10 -15.07 -5.10 5.89
CA LEU A 10 -15.48 -4.34 7.07
C LEU A 10 -14.56 -4.63 8.25
N THR A 11 -13.99 -3.57 8.78
CA THR A 11 -13.01 -3.63 9.87
C THR A 11 -13.45 -2.68 10.98
N PRO A 12 -13.71 -3.15 12.21
CA PRO A 12 -13.89 -2.28 13.36
C PRO A 12 -12.55 -1.76 13.87
N TRP A 13 -12.50 -0.47 14.16
CA TRP A 13 -11.35 0.20 14.74
C TRP A 13 -11.77 0.82 16.06
N GLY A 14 -11.03 0.51 17.12
CA GLY A 14 -11.12 1.25 18.38
C GLY A 14 -10.52 2.67 18.25
N PRO A 15 -10.57 3.46 19.35
CA PRO A 15 -9.98 4.80 19.42
C PRO A 15 -8.54 4.81 18.91
N SER A 16 -8.30 5.47 17.77
CA SER A 16 -6.97 5.54 17.15
C SER A 16 -6.81 6.68 16.15
N ASN A 17 -5.56 6.98 15.77
CA ASN A 17 -5.22 7.96 14.74
C ASN A 17 -4.18 7.42 13.72
N PRO A 18 -4.53 6.34 13.00
CA PRO A 18 -3.64 5.64 12.06
C PRO A 18 -3.27 6.46 10.82
N ASN A 19 -4.16 7.38 10.40
CA ASN A 19 -3.97 8.21 9.23
C ASN A 19 -4.51 9.63 9.43
N ARG A 20 -3.60 10.59 9.45
CA ARG A 20 -3.85 11.99 9.79
C ARG A 20 -3.50 12.97 8.68
N ASP A 21 -4.08 14.16 8.75
CA ASP A 21 -3.70 15.31 7.93
C ASP A 21 -2.43 16.01 8.47
N ASP A 22 -2.09 17.16 7.87
CA ASP A 22 -0.96 18.01 8.22
C ASP A 22 -1.11 18.67 9.60
N GLN A 23 -2.34 18.81 10.11
CA GLN A 23 -2.65 19.30 11.45
C GLN A 23 -2.67 18.18 12.50
N GLY A 24 -2.43 16.94 12.09
CA GLY A 24 -2.39 15.79 12.98
C GLY A 24 -3.76 15.18 13.30
N ARG A 25 -4.85 15.66 12.68
CA ARG A 25 -6.21 15.15 12.91
C ARG A 25 -6.50 13.92 12.05
N PRO A 26 -7.30 12.94 12.52
CA PRO A 26 -7.79 11.86 11.68
C PRO A 26 -8.44 12.40 10.41
N LYS A 27 -8.04 11.86 9.25
CA LYS A 27 -8.61 12.30 7.97
C LYS A 27 -10.11 12.00 7.93
N GLN A 28 -10.87 12.92 7.36
CA GLN A 28 -12.33 12.80 7.21
C GLN A 28 -12.77 12.96 5.75
N ALA A 29 -14.04 12.63 5.49
CA ALA A 29 -14.76 12.93 4.26
C ALA A 29 -16.26 13.11 4.54
N MET A 30 -16.96 13.89 3.72
CA MET A 30 -18.42 14.00 3.77
C MET A 30 -19.04 12.99 2.80
N VAL A 31 -19.85 12.07 3.33
CA VAL A 31 -20.55 11.05 2.52
C VAL A 31 -21.99 10.95 3.00
N GLY A 32 -22.95 11.03 2.09
CA GLY A 32 -24.36 10.96 2.47
C GLY A 32 -24.83 12.11 3.37
N GLY A 33 -24.15 13.26 3.33
CA GLY A 33 -24.48 14.43 4.14
C GLY A 33 -23.94 14.40 5.58
N VAL A 34 -23.13 13.41 5.97
CA VAL A 34 -22.53 13.35 7.32
C VAL A 34 -21.01 13.11 7.28
N PRO A 35 -20.27 13.53 8.32
CA PRO A 35 -18.83 13.26 8.41
C PRO A 35 -18.56 11.76 8.62
N ARG A 36 -17.53 11.28 7.91
CA ARG A 36 -16.94 9.95 8.04
C ARG A 36 -15.46 10.08 8.34
N LEU A 37 -14.94 9.26 9.24
CA LEU A 37 -13.50 9.06 9.33
C LEU A 37 -13.03 8.27 8.11
N ARG A 38 -11.83 8.56 7.62
CA ARG A 38 -11.30 8.01 6.37
C ARG A 38 -9.85 7.58 6.51
N ILE A 39 -9.52 6.41 5.99
CA ILE A 39 -8.14 5.98 5.75
C ILE A 39 -7.82 6.15 4.26
N SER A 40 -6.75 6.88 3.99
CA SER A 40 -6.34 7.17 2.62
C SER A 40 -5.79 5.93 1.90
N SER A 41 -6.13 5.76 0.62
CA SER A 41 -5.72 4.58 -0.17
C SER A 41 -4.21 4.41 -0.22
N GLN A 42 -3.44 5.49 -0.25
CA GLN A 42 -1.97 5.45 -0.15
C GLN A 42 -1.47 4.89 1.18
N SER A 43 -2.16 5.22 2.29
CA SER A 43 -1.81 4.73 3.62
C SER A 43 -2.11 3.24 3.73
N ALA A 44 -3.26 2.80 3.20
CA ALA A 44 -3.63 1.39 3.13
C ALA A 44 -2.66 0.60 2.23
N LYS A 45 -2.38 1.09 1.01
CA LYS A 45 -1.41 0.46 0.09
C LYS A 45 -0.03 0.31 0.71
N ARG A 46 0.44 1.32 1.46
CA ARG A 46 1.71 1.23 2.18
C ARG A 46 1.66 0.14 3.26
N ALA A 47 0.62 0.13 4.09
CA ALA A 47 0.45 -0.88 5.13
C ALA A 47 0.40 -2.31 4.56
N ILE A 48 -0.30 -2.50 3.43
CA ILE A 48 -0.36 -3.78 2.71
C ILE A 48 1.04 -4.21 2.25
N ARG A 49 1.80 -3.31 1.59
CA ARG A 49 3.16 -3.61 1.10
C ARG A 49 4.16 -3.91 2.21
N GLU A 50 4.02 -3.27 3.37
CA GLU A 50 4.88 -3.46 4.54
C GLU A 50 4.42 -4.62 5.44
N SER A 51 3.35 -5.31 5.07
CA SER A 51 2.86 -6.47 5.83
C SER A 51 3.83 -7.64 5.75
N THR A 52 3.81 -8.49 6.78
CA THR A 52 4.64 -9.71 6.81
C THR A 52 4.32 -10.66 5.66
N TYR A 53 3.07 -10.68 5.17
CA TYR A 53 2.67 -11.49 4.02
C TYR A 53 3.41 -11.07 2.75
N PHE A 54 3.52 -9.76 2.50
CA PHE A 54 4.34 -9.28 1.38
C PHE A 54 5.82 -9.54 1.65
N ALA A 55 6.31 -9.18 2.83
CA ALA A 55 7.74 -9.25 3.14
C ALA A 55 8.31 -10.68 3.11
N LEU A 56 7.54 -11.68 3.54
CA LEU A 56 7.97 -13.07 3.62
C LEU A 56 7.54 -13.89 2.40
N ASP A 57 6.25 -13.85 2.05
CA ASP A 57 5.69 -14.75 1.02
C ASP A 57 6.10 -14.30 -0.40
N LEU A 58 6.45 -13.02 -0.58
CA LEU A 58 6.89 -12.43 -1.84
C LEU A 58 8.35 -11.95 -1.78
N ALA A 59 9.15 -12.47 -0.85
CA ALA A 59 10.55 -12.13 -0.72
C ALA A 59 11.29 -12.29 -2.07
N GLY A 60 12.11 -11.30 -2.42
CA GLY A 60 12.81 -11.25 -3.71
C GLY A 60 11.97 -10.76 -4.89
N ASN A 61 10.65 -10.58 -4.73
CA ASN A 61 9.73 -10.10 -5.77
C ASN A 61 9.04 -8.78 -5.39
N LEU A 62 9.68 -7.97 -4.54
CA LEU A 62 9.17 -6.66 -4.11
C LEU A 62 10.08 -5.53 -4.60
N GLY A 63 9.47 -4.47 -5.11
CA GLY A 63 10.19 -3.24 -5.45
C GLY A 63 10.52 -2.39 -4.23
N THR A 64 11.56 -1.57 -4.38
CA THR A 64 11.99 -0.59 -3.38
C THR A 64 11.65 0.81 -3.86
N ARG A 65 10.86 1.55 -3.07
CA ARG A 65 10.62 2.99 -3.31
C ARG A 65 11.68 3.81 -2.61
N THR A 66 12.53 4.50 -3.35
CA THR A 66 13.65 5.21 -2.76
C THR A 66 14.07 6.44 -3.56
N LYS A 67 14.69 7.39 -2.86
CA LYS A 67 15.46 8.49 -3.44
C LYS A 67 16.97 8.25 -3.26
N ARG A 68 17.37 7.19 -2.58
CA ARG A 68 18.72 6.97 -2.02
C ARG A 68 19.56 5.98 -2.83
N LEU A 69 19.17 5.65 -4.05
CA LEU A 69 19.90 4.71 -4.92
C LEU A 69 21.39 5.08 -5.02
N TYR A 70 21.69 6.37 -5.25
CA TYR A 70 23.06 6.89 -5.31
C TYR A 70 23.90 6.48 -4.09
N GLY A 71 23.46 6.83 -2.89
CA GLY A 71 24.20 6.56 -1.66
C GLY A 71 24.40 5.06 -1.40
N GLU A 72 23.41 4.22 -1.74
CA GLU A 72 23.53 2.77 -1.61
C GLU A 72 24.54 2.18 -2.62
N LEU A 73 24.56 2.65 -3.87
CA LEU A 73 25.56 2.24 -4.86
C LEU A 73 26.97 2.66 -4.42
N VAL A 74 27.16 3.90 -3.94
CA VAL A 74 28.46 4.38 -3.42
C VAL A 74 28.96 3.47 -2.30
N LYS A 75 28.12 3.20 -1.29
CA LYS A 75 28.48 2.32 -0.17
C LYS A 75 28.90 0.94 -0.65
N ARG A 76 28.16 0.37 -1.60
CA ARG A 76 28.41 -0.99 -2.11
C ARG A 76 29.70 -1.07 -2.93
N LEU A 77 29.99 -0.09 -3.77
CA LEU A 77 31.24 -0.01 -4.54
C LEU A 77 32.46 0.16 -3.62
N ILE A 78 32.39 1.06 -2.64
CA ILE A 78 33.48 1.27 -1.66
C ILE A 78 33.71 0.01 -0.83
N ALA A 79 32.65 -0.67 -0.38
CA ALA A 79 32.76 -1.96 0.30
C ALA A 79 33.42 -3.04 -0.58
N GLY A 80 33.27 -2.93 -1.90
CA GLY A 80 33.95 -3.75 -2.91
C GLY A 80 35.40 -3.34 -3.20
N GLY A 81 35.95 -2.33 -2.51
CA GLY A 81 37.34 -1.89 -2.67
C GLY A 81 37.56 -0.73 -3.66
N ALA A 82 36.48 -0.11 -4.16
CA ALA A 82 36.58 1.04 -5.04
C ALA A 82 37.11 2.29 -4.31
N GLU A 83 37.90 3.11 -5.02
CA GLU A 83 38.26 4.46 -4.56
C GLU A 83 37.00 5.34 -4.51
N ALA A 84 36.92 6.23 -3.52
CA ALA A 84 35.71 6.99 -3.20
C ALA A 84 35.23 7.89 -4.35
N ALA A 85 36.13 8.63 -5.01
CA ALA A 85 35.76 9.49 -6.13
C ALA A 85 35.29 8.67 -7.35
N ALA A 86 35.97 7.55 -7.64
CA ALA A 86 35.57 6.65 -8.72
C ALA A 86 34.18 6.01 -8.45
N ALA A 87 33.93 5.56 -7.21
CA ALA A 87 32.64 5.03 -6.78
C ALA A 87 31.52 6.07 -6.89
N GLN A 88 31.79 7.32 -6.48
CA GLN A 88 30.85 8.43 -6.58
C GLN A 88 30.48 8.74 -8.03
N ALA A 89 31.45 8.78 -8.94
CA ALA A 89 31.20 9.06 -10.36
C ALA A 89 30.35 7.95 -11.02
N ALA A 90 30.69 6.69 -10.75
CA ALA A 90 29.92 5.54 -11.27
C ALA A 90 28.48 5.53 -10.74
N ALA A 91 28.31 5.69 -9.43
CA ALA A 91 26.99 5.73 -8.80
C ALA A 91 26.14 6.92 -9.28
N GLU A 92 26.74 8.08 -9.54
CA GLU A 92 26.05 9.25 -10.07
C GLU A 92 25.46 8.98 -11.46
N THR A 93 26.26 8.38 -12.34
CA THR A 93 25.83 8.05 -13.71
C THR A 93 24.65 7.09 -13.69
N VAL A 94 24.68 6.05 -12.84
CA VAL A 94 23.59 5.09 -12.72
C VAL A 94 22.36 5.69 -12.04
N ALA A 95 22.53 6.39 -10.92
CA ALA A 95 21.40 6.93 -10.17
C ALA A 95 20.64 8.01 -10.95
N ALA A 96 21.32 8.78 -11.81
CA ALA A 96 20.70 9.75 -12.70
C ALA A 96 19.72 9.14 -13.70
N ILE A 97 19.85 7.84 -14.02
CA ILE A 97 18.90 7.10 -14.88
C ILE A 97 17.51 7.03 -14.24
N PHE A 98 17.43 6.95 -12.91
CA PHE A 98 16.18 6.78 -12.18
C PHE A 98 15.54 8.10 -11.73
N GLY A 99 16.27 9.20 -11.86
CA GLY A 99 15.78 10.54 -11.54
C GLY A 99 16.90 11.53 -11.27
N LYS A 100 16.60 12.81 -11.48
CA LYS A 100 17.54 13.90 -11.25
C LYS A 100 18.01 13.94 -9.79
N LEU A 101 19.32 13.91 -9.57
CA LEU A 101 19.94 14.04 -8.24
C LEU A 101 19.95 15.50 -7.77
N ASP A 102 19.81 15.68 -6.46
CA ASP A 102 20.02 16.96 -5.80
C ASP A 102 21.48 17.44 -5.94
N ALA A 103 21.66 18.75 -5.79
CA ALA A 103 22.98 19.36 -5.77
C ALA A 103 23.84 18.78 -4.64
N PRO A 104 25.16 18.61 -4.85
CA PRO A 104 26.05 18.07 -3.84
C PRO A 104 26.08 18.99 -2.60
N LYS A 105 25.94 18.39 -1.42
CA LYS A 105 26.19 19.07 -0.14
C LYS A 105 27.70 19.12 0.11
N LYS A 106 28.21 20.30 0.53
CA LYS A 106 29.65 20.53 0.73
C LYS A 106 30.27 19.66 1.84
N ASP A 107 29.46 19.25 2.80
CA ASP A 107 29.83 18.53 4.03
C ASP A 107 29.51 17.03 3.98
N ALA A 108 28.63 16.60 3.07
CA ALA A 108 28.24 15.19 2.92
C ALA A 108 27.90 14.83 1.45
N PRO A 109 28.91 14.76 0.56
CA PRO A 109 28.68 14.52 -0.87
C PRO A 109 28.03 13.15 -1.17
N ALA A 110 28.21 12.15 -0.30
CA ALA A 110 27.59 10.82 -0.43
C ALA A 110 26.08 10.80 -0.06
N ASP A 111 25.56 11.85 0.57
CA ASP A 111 24.16 11.94 1.02
C ASP A 111 23.21 12.51 -0.05
N ARG A 112 23.67 12.60 -1.30
CA ARG A 112 22.82 13.02 -2.41
C ARG A 112 21.68 12.03 -2.61
N VAL A 113 20.51 12.59 -2.90
CA VAL A 113 19.29 11.84 -3.16
C VAL A 113 18.65 12.35 -4.45
N ALA A 114 17.80 11.52 -5.06
CA ALA A 114 16.97 11.94 -6.17
C ALA A 114 15.88 12.92 -5.71
N THR A 115 15.61 13.91 -6.56
CA THR A 115 14.51 14.87 -6.42
C THR A 115 13.14 14.18 -6.41
N THR A 116 13.01 13.09 -7.19
CA THR A 116 11.79 12.28 -7.32
C THR A 116 11.97 10.89 -6.70
N LEU A 117 10.87 10.29 -6.26
CA LEU A 117 10.86 8.90 -5.76
C LEU A 117 10.86 7.93 -6.95
N ALA A 118 11.87 7.07 -7.04
CA ALA A 118 11.88 5.96 -7.98
C ALA A 118 11.32 4.71 -7.30
N PHE A 119 10.60 3.88 -8.05
CA PHE A 119 10.13 2.57 -7.60
C PHE A 119 10.87 1.49 -8.39
N ILE A 120 11.88 0.91 -7.76
CA ILE A 120 12.93 0.12 -8.42
C ILE A 120 12.71 -1.36 -8.10
N SER A 121 12.59 -2.19 -9.13
CA SER A 121 12.45 -3.64 -8.98
C SER A 121 13.76 -4.32 -8.56
N PRO A 122 13.71 -5.55 -8.01
CA PRO A 122 14.91 -6.32 -7.68
C PRO A 122 15.87 -6.51 -8.87
N ALA A 123 15.33 -6.76 -10.07
CA ALA A 123 16.13 -6.89 -11.29
C ALA A 123 16.83 -5.57 -11.67
N GLU A 124 16.12 -4.44 -11.58
CA GLU A 124 16.70 -3.12 -11.83
C GLU A 124 17.79 -2.76 -10.81
N TRP A 125 17.64 -3.17 -9.54
CA TRP A 125 18.71 -3.03 -8.55
C TRP A 125 19.96 -3.80 -8.94
N ALA A 126 19.82 -5.08 -9.30
CA ALA A 126 20.95 -5.90 -9.74
C ALA A 126 21.64 -5.31 -10.98
N LEU A 127 20.86 -4.85 -11.96
CA LEU A 127 21.39 -4.22 -13.17
C LEU A 127 22.04 -2.86 -12.89
N ALA A 128 21.52 -2.10 -11.93
CA ALA A 128 22.12 -0.84 -11.51
C ALA A 128 23.49 -1.08 -10.86
N GLU A 129 23.61 -2.11 -10.02
CA GLU A 129 24.87 -2.52 -9.40
C GLU A 129 25.88 -3.04 -10.42
N GLU A 130 25.44 -3.90 -11.35
CA GLU A 130 26.26 -4.40 -12.44
C GLU A 130 26.79 -3.26 -13.31
N LEU A 131 25.91 -2.34 -13.74
CA LEU A 131 26.31 -1.20 -14.54
C LEU A 131 27.31 -0.32 -13.78
N ALA A 132 27.08 -0.06 -12.49
CA ALA A 132 28.00 0.72 -11.68
C ALA A 132 29.40 0.07 -11.58
N GLY A 133 29.45 -1.27 -11.47
CA GLY A 133 30.71 -2.02 -11.51
C GLY A 133 31.43 -1.94 -12.85
N ARG A 134 30.70 -2.03 -13.97
CA ARG A 134 31.25 -1.89 -15.33
C ARG A 134 31.83 -0.51 -15.59
N ILE A 135 31.14 0.54 -15.11
CA ILE A 135 31.65 1.92 -15.18
C ILE A 135 32.95 2.05 -14.38
N LEU A 136 33.00 1.46 -13.20
CA LEU A 136 34.19 1.47 -12.35
C LEU A 136 35.38 0.75 -13.03
N ALA A 137 35.12 -0.32 -13.77
CA ALA A 137 36.12 -1.05 -14.54
C ALA A 137 36.62 -0.31 -15.79
N GLY A 138 36.02 0.85 -16.12
CA GLY A 138 36.41 1.66 -17.28
C GLY A 138 35.90 1.12 -18.61
N GLU A 139 34.84 0.31 -18.62
CA GLU A 139 34.23 -0.18 -19.86
C GLU A 139 33.62 0.97 -20.68
N GLU A 140 33.70 0.87 -22.01
CA GLU A 140 33.00 1.80 -22.90
C GLU A 140 31.48 1.60 -22.79
N LEU A 141 30.79 2.69 -22.48
CA LEU A 141 29.34 2.70 -22.30
C LEU A 141 28.62 3.14 -23.58
N PRO A 142 27.41 2.60 -23.84
CA PRO A 142 26.52 3.16 -24.85
C PRO A 142 26.15 4.62 -24.53
N LYS A 143 25.66 5.33 -25.55
CA LYS A 143 25.08 6.67 -25.37
C LYS A 143 23.91 6.64 -24.38
N GLU A 144 23.63 7.78 -23.74
CA GLU A 144 22.67 7.93 -22.64
C GLU A 144 21.31 7.20 -22.85
N LYS A 145 20.69 7.30 -24.04
CA LYS A 145 19.41 6.62 -24.32
C LYS A 145 19.51 5.10 -24.27
N ASP A 146 20.62 4.52 -24.73
CA ASP A 146 20.84 3.07 -24.70
C ASP A 146 21.39 2.61 -23.35
N LEU A 147 22.02 3.52 -22.59
CA LEU A 147 22.43 3.29 -21.20
C LEU A 147 21.22 3.02 -20.30
N LYS A 148 20.14 3.81 -20.43
CA LYS A 148 18.91 3.60 -19.64
C LYS A 148 18.31 2.21 -19.84
N LYS A 149 18.35 1.69 -21.07
CA LYS A 149 17.83 0.35 -21.42
C LYS A 149 18.66 -0.78 -20.80
N LEU A 150 19.90 -0.54 -20.38
CA LEU A 150 20.67 -1.56 -19.67
C LEU A 150 20.05 -1.85 -18.31
N VAL A 151 19.47 -0.84 -17.66
CA VAL A 151 18.98 -0.94 -16.28
C VAL A 151 17.46 -0.97 -16.19
N LEU A 152 16.77 0.00 -16.79
CA LEU A 152 15.31 0.12 -16.65
C LEU A 152 14.60 -1.09 -17.28
N ARG A 153 13.61 -1.62 -16.57
CA ARG A 153 12.75 -2.74 -17.02
C ARG A 153 11.30 -2.35 -16.82
N ARG A 154 10.34 -3.12 -17.31
CA ARG A 154 8.91 -2.96 -16.92
C ARG A 154 8.59 -3.55 -15.54
N ALA A 155 9.62 -4.05 -14.85
CA ALA A 155 9.54 -4.61 -13.50
C ALA A 155 8.65 -5.84 -13.40
N ASP A 156 8.68 -6.72 -14.40
CA ASP A 156 7.82 -7.93 -14.50
C ASP A 156 8.01 -8.91 -13.33
N GLY A 157 9.10 -8.83 -12.56
CA GLY A 157 9.31 -9.65 -11.36
C GLY A 157 8.90 -8.99 -10.03
N ALA A 158 8.38 -7.75 -10.05
CA ALA A 158 8.05 -7.02 -8.83
C ALA A 158 6.53 -6.95 -8.62
N VAL A 159 6.01 -7.79 -7.73
CA VAL A 159 4.57 -7.98 -7.48
C VAL A 159 3.88 -6.70 -7.03
N ASP A 160 4.50 -5.93 -6.16
CA ASP A 160 3.92 -4.68 -5.67
C ASP A 160 3.95 -3.54 -6.71
N ILE A 161 4.90 -3.56 -7.65
CA ILE A 161 4.88 -2.69 -8.83
C ILE A 161 3.78 -3.14 -9.79
N ALA A 162 3.66 -4.44 -10.06
CA ALA A 162 2.61 -5.00 -10.90
C ALA A 162 1.19 -4.70 -10.37
N MET A 163 1.01 -4.78 -9.05
CA MET A 163 -0.25 -4.47 -8.37
C MET A 163 -0.54 -2.98 -8.33
N PHE A 164 0.40 -2.14 -7.87
CA PHE A 164 0.12 -0.75 -7.52
C PHE A 164 0.62 0.27 -8.53
N GLY A 165 1.21 -0.21 -9.63
CA GLY A 165 1.73 0.59 -10.72
C GLY A 165 3.03 1.32 -10.38
N ARG A 166 3.59 1.93 -11.41
CA ARG A 166 4.77 2.78 -11.35
C ARG A 166 4.72 3.86 -12.40
N MET A 167 5.14 5.05 -12.01
CA MET A 167 5.34 6.19 -12.90
C MET A 167 6.79 6.68 -12.81
N LEU A 168 7.46 6.77 -13.95
CA LEU A 168 8.76 7.38 -14.19
C LEU A 168 8.54 8.52 -15.18
N ALA A 169 8.59 9.76 -14.69
CA ALA A 169 8.20 10.94 -15.47
C ALA A 169 9.08 11.13 -16.72
N ASP A 170 10.38 10.87 -16.60
CA ASP A 170 11.36 11.08 -17.67
C ASP A 170 11.46 9.89 -18.65
N ASP A 171 10.82 8.74 -18.33
CA ASP A 171 10.98 7.48 -19.07
C ASP A 171 9.67 6.67 -19.09
N ALA A 172 8.64 7.24 -19.72
CA ALA A 172 7.28 6.70 -19.72
C ALA A 172 7.15 5.28 -20.31
N ASP A 173 8.08 4.83 -21.17
CA ASP A 173 8.11 3.48 -21.76
C ASP A 173 8.24 2.37 -20.70
N PHE A 174 8.74 2.72 -19.51
CA PHE A 174 8.92 1.83 -18.35
C PHE A 174 7.86 2.06 -17.26
N ASN A 175 6.81 2.85 -17.54
CA ASN A 175 5.66 2.95 -16.65
C ASN A 175 4.92 1.61 -16.58
N ARG A 176 4.25 1.40 -15.46
CA ARG A 176 3.43 0.23 -15.22
C ARG A 176 2.05 0.66 -14.75
N GLU A 177 1.03 0.24 -15.47
CA GLU A 177 -0.35 0.41 -15.03
C GLU A 177 -0.62 -0.48 -13.81
N ALA A 178 -1.43 0.00 -12.86
CA ALA A 178 -1.74 -0.73 -11.64
C ALA A 178 -2.85 -1.76 -11.90
N ALA A 179 -2.58 -3.04 -11.64
CA ALA A 179 -3.60 -4.08 -11.70
C ALA A 179 -4.59 -4.04 -10.52
N VAL A 180 -4.23 -3.40 -9.41
CA VAL A 180 -5.01 -3.34 -8.17
C VAL A 180 -5.44 -1.90 -7.86
N GLN A 181 -6.75 -1.71 -7.82
CA GLN A 181 -7.42 -0.47 -7.45
C GLN A 181 -7.82 -0.55 -5.97
N VAL A 182 -7.33 0.39 -5.15
CA VAL A 182 -7.63 0.44 -3.71
C VAL A 182 -8.41 1.70 -3.39
N GLY A 183 -9.65 1.54 -2.95
CA GLY A 183 -10.51 2.62 -2.49
C GLY A 183 -10.02 3.23 -1.18
N HIS A 184 -10.47 4.46 -0.91
CA HIS A 184 -10.38 5.02 0.43
C HIS A 184 -11.27 4.22 1.37
N ALA A 185 -10.74 3.80 2.52
CA ALA A 185 -11.59 3.20 3.54
C ALA A 185 -12.32 4.31 4.30
N MET A 186 -13.57 4.11 4.69
CA MET A 186 -14.33 5.10 5.45
C MET A 186 -15.32 4.45 6.40
N THR A 187 -15.73 5.17 7.44
CA THR A 187 -16.73 4.65 8.37
C THR A 187 -18.09 4.46 7.69
N THR A 188 -18.81 3.39 8.05
CA THR A 188 -20.16 3.07 7.54
C THR A 188 -21.26 3.90 8.21
N HIS A 189 -20.93 4.52 9.33
CA HIS A 189 -21.78 5.37 10.15
C HIS A 189 -21.10 6.72 10.42
N ALA A 190 -21.86 7.67 10.98
CA ALA A 190 -21.34 9.01 11.24
C ALA A 190 -20.22 8.89 12.28
N ALA A 191 -19.10 9.54 12.02
CA ALA A 191 -17.95 9.52 12.91
C ALA A 191 -17.17 10.82 12.75
N GLN A 192 -16.79 11.41 13.88
CA GLN A 192 -16.00 12.63 13.95
C GLN A 192 -14.76 12.35 14.79
N ALA A 193 -13.72 13.14 14.55
CA ALA A 193 -12.56 13.10 15.41
C ALA A 193 -12.93 13.68 16.79
N GLU A 194 -12.49 12.99 17.83
CA GLU A 194 -12.54 13.43 19.23
C GLU A 194 -11.16 13.94 19.63
N GLU A 195 -11.10 14.81 20.64
CA GLU A 195 -9.86 15.41 21.13
C GLU A 195 -9.47 14.79 22.48
N ASP A 196 -8.21 14.37 22.59
CA ASP A 196 -7.59 13.94 23.84
C ASP A 196 -6.62 15.02 24.34
N TRP A 197 -6.89 15.54 25.54
CA TRP A 197 -6.04 16.50 26.23
C TRP A 197 -5.11 15.76 27.20
N PHE A 198 -3.81 15.82 26.95
CA PHE A 198 -2.82 15.12 27.76
C PHE A 198 -1.79 16.08 28.35
N SER A 199 -1.23 15.68 29.50
CA SER A 199 -0.07 16.33 30.08
C SER A 199 1.15 15.41 30.05
N ALA A 200 2.34 16.00 29.95
CA ALA A 200 3.57 15.34 30.36
C ALA A 200 4.04 15.98 31.66
N VAL A 201 4.31 15.14 32.66
CA VAL A 201 4.75 15.59 33.99
C VAL A 201 6.28 15.51 34.03
N ASP A 202 6.91 16.48 34.69
CA ASP A 202 8.33 16.43 35.00
C ASP A 202 8.51 15.69 36.33
N ASP A 203 9.22 14.55 36.29
CA ASP A 203 9.46 13.70 37.45
C ASP A 203 10.33 14.39 38.52
N LEU A 204 11.05 15.47 38.19
CA LEU A 204 11.87 16.24 39.13
C LEU A 204 11.14 17.44 39.76
N ASN A 205 9.86 17.68 39.43
CA ASN A 205 9.07 18.74 40.07
C ASN A 205 8.96 18.50 41.58
N LYS A 206 9.22 19.55 42.38
CA LYS A 206 9.22 19.44 43.85
C LYS A 206 7.80 19.39 44.40
N ALA A 207 7.64 18.78 45.59
CA ALA A 207 6.38 18.76 46.32
C ALA A 207 5.92 20.19 46.66
N GLY A 208 5.00 20.73 45.85
CA GLY A 208 4.52 22.12 45.91
C GLY A 208 4.43 22.80 44.55
N GLU A 209 5.17 22.31 43.55
CA GLU A 209 5.12 22.76 42.16
C GLU A 209 4.12 21.90 41.38
N THR A 210 2.82 22.18 41.52
CA THR A 210 1.77 21.52 40.74
C THR A 210 1.69 22.16 39.36
N GLY A 211 2.41 21.61 38.38
CA GLY A 211 2.38 22.07 37.00
C GLY A 211 2.64 20.93 36.01
N ALA A 212 1.86 20.89 34.93
CA ALA A 212 2.19 20.05 33.77
C ALA A 212 3.44 20.61 33.10
N GLY A 213 4.48 19.78 32.90
CA GLY A 213 5.67 20.16 32.13
C GLY A 213 5.37 20.40 30.65
N HIS A 214 4.30 19.79 30.15
CA HIS A 214 3.72 20.06 28.84
C HIS A 214 2.21 19.78 28.86
N LEU A 215 1.43 20.55 28.10
CA LEU A 215 0.05 20.25 27.74
C LEU A 215 -0.02 20.11 26.23
N GLY A 216 -0.63 19.03 25.76
CA GLY A 216 -0.81 18.74 24.36
C GLY A 216 -2.22 18.25 24.06
N GLU A 217 -2.57 18.28 22.79
CA GLU A 217 -3.83 17.78 22.25
C GLU A 217 -3.52 16.75 21.17
N THR A 218 -4.27 15.66 21.14
CA THR A 218 -4.23 14.69 20.03
C THR A 218 -5.63 14.26 19.66
N ALA A 219 -5.97 14.43 18.38
CA ALA A 219 -7.24 13.94 17.87
C ALA A 219 -7.19 12.42 17.61
N PHE A 220 -8.30 11.73 17.82
CA PHE A 220 -8.49 10.30 17.55
C PHE A 220 -9.91 10.02 17.08
N GLY A 221 -10.18 8.78 16.66
CA GLY A 221 -11.54 8.36 16.33
C GLY A 221 -11.69 6.85 16.30
N SER A 222 -12.92 6.37 16.18
CA SER A 222 -13.27 4.95 16.15
C SER A 222 -14.44 4.70 15.20
N GLY A 223 -14.63 3.45 14.79
CA GLY A 223 -15.79 3.06 13.97
C GLY A 223 -15.57 1.82 13.11
N VAL A 224 -16.61 1.44 12.37
CA VAL A 224 -16.56 0.35 11.38
C VAL A 224 -16.21 0.91 10.03
N TYR A 225 -15.05 0.56 9.49
CA TYR A 225 -14.55 1.03 8.20
C TYR A 225 -14.90 0.04 7.09
N TYR A 226 -15.50 0.54 6.03
CA TYR A 226 -15.63 -0.16 4.75
C TYR A 226 -14.46 0.17 3.84
N GLN A 227 -13.82 -0.86 3.27
CA GLN A 227 -12.81 -0.74 2.24
C GLN A 227 -13.17 -1.59 1.01
N TYR A 228 -13.05 -0.98 -0.17
CA TYR A 228 -13.20 -1.65 -1.45
C TYR A 228 -11.86 -1.80 -2.16
N VAL A 229 -11.61 -2.98 -2.72
CA VAL A 229 -10.45 -3.27 -3.57
C VAL A 229 -10.92 -4.04 -4.80
N CYS A 230 -10.44 -3.65 -5.97
CA CYS A 230 -10.68 -4.35 -7.22
C CYS A 230 -9.35 -4.73 -7.87
N VAL A 231 -9.27 -5.97 -8.34
CA VAL A 231 -8.11 -6.50 -9.03
C VAL A 231 -8.50 -6.90 -10.44
N ASN A 232 -7.80 -6.37 -11.44
CA ASN A 232 -7.78 -6.93 -12.78
C ASN A 232 -6.75 -8.06 -12.81
N VAL A 233 -7.23 -9.30 -12.76
CA VAL A 233 -6.37 -10.48 -12.60
C VAL A 233 -5.51 -10.71 -13.84
N ASP A 234 -6.08 -10.53 -15.03
CA ASP A 234 -5.34 -10.72 -16.28
C ASP A 234 -4.23 -9.67 -16.45
N LEU A 235 -4.50 -8.42 -16.09
CA LEU A 235 -3.48 -7.37 -16.07
C LEU A 235 -2.41 -7.65 -15.02
N LEU A 236 -2.74 -8.27 -13.88
CA LEU A 236 -1.73 -8.69 -12.90
C LEU A 236 -0.84 -9.81 -13.45
N VAL A 237 -1.38 -10.73 -14.24
CA VAL A 237 -0.58 -11.77 -14.90
C VAL A 237 0.31 -11.16 -15.99
N GLU A 238 -0.22 -10.23 -16.79
CA GLU A 238 0.54 -9.51 -17.83
C GLU A 238 1.66 -8.65 -17.21
N ASN A 239 1.29 -7.74 -16.29
CA ASN A 239 1.88 -7.53 -14.97
C ASN A 239 3.21 -8.22 -14.60
N LEU A 240 3.18 -9.54 -14.65
CA LEU A 240 4.21 -10.42 -14.12
C LEU A 240 4.87 -11.24 -15.24
N GLY A 241 4.82 -10.76 -16.47
CA GLY A 241 5.40 -11.45 -17.62
C GLY A 241 4.73 -12.79 -17.93
N GLY A 242 3.48 -12.98 -17.51
CA GLY A 242 2.76 -14.24 -17.65
C GLY A 242 2.95 -15.22 -16.48
N ASP A 243 3.69 -14.85 -15.43
CA ASP A 243 3.90 -15.72 -14.25
C ASP A 243 2.62 -15.82 -13.40
N ARG A 244 1.82 -16.86 -13.69
CA ARG A 244 0.56 -17.15 -12.99
C ARG A 244 0.76 -17.59 -11.55
N ASP A 245 1.85 -18.31 -11.26
CA ASP A 245 2.13 -18.80 -9.91
C ASP A 245 2.49 -17.64 -8.98
N LEU A 246 3.31 -16.71 -9.46
CA LEU A 246 3.63 -15.49 -8.74
C LEU A 246 2.40 -14.59 -8.58
N ALA A 247 1.56 -14.48 -9.62
CA ALA A 247 0.28 -13.77 -9.52
C ALA A 247 -0.62 -14.37 -8.43
N ALA A 248 -0.76 -15.70 -8.39
CA ALA A 248 -1.59 -16.39 -7.41
C ALA A 248 -1.07 -16.19 -5.97
N LYS A 249 0.24 -16.31 -5.76
CA LYS A 249 0.89 -15.99 -4.47
C LYS A 249 0.67 -14.53 -4.07
N GLY A 250 0.78 -13.61 -5.05
CA GLY A 250 0.47 -12.20 -4.85
C GLY A 250 -0.95 -11.97 -4.37
N LEU A 251 -1.95 -12.60 -5.00
CA LEU A 251 -3.35 -12.48 -4.60
C LEU A 251 -3.63 -13.08 -3.21
N GLN A 252 -2.99 -14.21 -2.86
CA GLN A 252 -3.05 -14.76 -1.50
C GLN A 252 -2.49 -13.77 -0.46
N ALA A 253 -1.31 -13.22 -0.72
CA ALA A 253 -0.68 -12.24 0.16
C ALA A 253 -1.53 -10.96 0.27
N LEU A 254 -2.13 -10.50 -0.83
CA LEU A 254 -3.04 -9.37 -0.86
C LEU A 254 -4.29 -9.62 0.01
N ALA A 255 -4.96 -10.76 -0.15
CA ALA A 255 -6.13 -11.13 0.64
C ALA A 255 -5.82 -11.14 2.15
N LYS A 256 -4.71 -11.77 2.54
CA LYS A 256 -4.25 -11.81 3.95
C LYS A 256 -3.87 -10.43 4.47
N ALA A 257 -3.18 -9.63 3.67
CA ALA A 257 -2.79 -8.27 4.04
C ALA A 257 -4.00 -7.34 4.17
N LEU A 258 -5.02 -7.44 3.31
CA LEU A 258 -6.25 -6.65 3.42
C LEU A 258 -7.01 -6.92 4.72
N ALA A 259 -6.95 -8.16 5.22
CA ALA A 259 -7.62 -8.54 6.45
C ALA A 259 -6.90 -8.06 7.73
N LEU A 260 -5.59 -7.84 7.68
CA LEU A 260 -4.74 -7.74 8.88
C LEU A 260 -3.79 -6.54 8.91
N ALA A 261 -3.47 -5.94 7.76
CA ALA A 261 -2.56 -4.80 7.71
C ALA A 261 -3.29 -3.50 8.04
N ALA A 262 -2.69 -2.71 8.92
CA ALA A 262 -3.20 -1.42 9.36
C ALA A 262 -2.09 -0.36 9.28
N PRO A 263 -2.39 0.91 8.92
CA PRO A 263 -1.39 1.96 9.00
C PRO A 263 -0.86 2.17 10.42
N THR A 264 0.43 2.40 10.53
CA THR A 264 1.16 2.44 11.81
C THR A 264 1.20 3.83 12.47
N GLY A 265 0.49 4.81 11.91
CA GLY A 265 0.45 6.17 12.45
C GLY A 265 -0.08 6.19 13.89
N LYS A 266 0.65 6.84 14.81
CA LYS A 266 0.30 6.91 16.25
C LYS A 266 0.01 5.54 16.90
N GLN A 267 0.42 4.43 16.27
CA GLN A 267 0.10 3.09 16.76
C GLN A 267 0.64 2.84 18.17
N ASN A 268 1.82 3.38 18.50
CA ASN A 268 2.41 3.22 19.84
C ASN A 268 1.62 3.93 20.94
N SER A 269 0.85 4.97 20.60
CA SER A 269 0.01 5.72 21.55
C SER A 269 -1.36 5.07 21.75
N PHE A 270 -1.90 4.39 20.72
CA PHE A 270 -3.27 3.85 20.74
C PHE A 270 -3.35 2.32 20.69
N ALA A 271 -2.22 1.63 20.56
CA ALA A 271 -2.14 0.18 20.37
C ALA A 271 -3.06 -0.37 19.24
N SER A 272 -3.32 0.43 18.19
CA SER A 272 -4.26 0.08 17.13
C SER A 272 -3.77 -1.12 16.31
N ARG A 273 -4.48 -2.25 16.41
CA ARG A 273 -4.20 -3.52 15.71
C ARG A 273 -5.52 -4.18 15.24
N PRO A 274 -6.29 -3.49 14.38
CA PRO A 274 -7.59 -3.98 13.95
C PRO A 274 -7.45 -5.20 13.04
N ARG A 275 -8.50 -6.03 13.02
CA ARG A 275 -8.66 -7.15 12.08
C ARG A 275 -9.98 -7.00 11.35
N ALA A 276 -10.04 -7.42 10.09
CA ALA A 276 -11.30 -7.47 9.36
C ALA A 276 -12.26 -8.45 10.06
N HIS A 277 -13.49 -8.00 10.30
CA HIS A 277 -14.57 -8.86 10.81
C HIS A 277 -15.43 -9.42 9.68
N TYR A 278 -15.41 -8.76 8.52
CA TYR A 278 -16.14 -9.22 7.34
C TYR A 278 -15.30 -9.04 6.09
N ILE A 279 -15.26 -10.06 5.23
CA ILE A 279 -14.74 -9.97 3.88
C ILE A 279 -15.69 -10.71 2.96
N ARG A 280 -16.22 -10.03 1.94
CA ARG A 280 -16.85 -10.63 0.78
C ARG A 280 -15.91 -10.50 -0.41
N ALA A 281 -15.43 -11.62 -0.91
CA ALA A 281 -14.61 -11.72 -2.12
C ALA A 281 -15.48 -12.19 -3.29
N GLU A 282 -15.43 -11.49 -4.41
CA GLU A 282 -16.23 -11.80 -5.59
C GLU A 282 -15.35 -11.95 -6.82
N ARG A 283 -15.59 -12.98 -7.63
CA ARG A 283 -14.89 -13.21 -8.90
C ARG A 283 -15.88 -13.29 -10.05
N GLY A 284 -15.56 -12.63 -11.17
CA GLY A 284 -16.34 -12.73 -12.39
C GLY A 284 -15.77 -11.89 -13.53
N THR A 285 -16.42 -11.95 -14.69
CA THR A 285 -16.01 -11.22 -15.90
C THR A 285 -16.84 -9.97 -16.20
N ALA A 286 -17.91 -9.73 -15.44
CA ALA A 286 -18.71 -8.52 -15.53
C ALA A 286 -17.93 -7.29 -15.05
N GLN A 287 -18.43 -6.10 -15.41
CA GLN A 287 -17.82 -4.85 -14.95
C GLN A 287 -17.84 -4.80 -13.40
N PRO A 288 -16.70 -4.55 -12.74
CA PRO A 288 -16.64 -4.50 -11.29
C PRO A 288 -17.44 -3.32 -10.73
N ARG A 289 -18.00 -3.49 -9.53
CA ARG A 289 -18.80 -2.51 -8.80
C ARG A 289 -18.35 -2.44 -7.34
N ASP A 290 -18.26 -1.24 -6.81
CA ASP A 290 -18.16 -1.07 -5.36
C ASP A 290 -19.55 -1.06 -4.71
N LEU A 291 -19.60 -1.39 -3.41
CA LEU A 291 -20.83 -1.39 -2.62
C LEU A 291 -20.93 -0.19 -1.66
N THR A 292 -20.19 0.89 -1.95
CA THR A 292 -20.21 2.12 -1.13
C THR A 292 -21.62 2.70 -0.98
N GLY A 293 -22.47 2.49 -1.99
CA GLY A 293 -23.88 2.87 -1.97
C GLY A 293 -24.62 2.38 -0.72
N ALA A 294 -24.21 1.26 -0.11
CA ALA A 294 -24.77 0.73 1.13
C ALA A 294 -24.71 1.73 2.30
N TYR A 295 -23.76 2.67 2.26
CA TYR A 295 -23.41 3.55 3.36
C TYR A 295 -23.64 5.04 3.06
N PHE A 296 -24.30 5.36 1.94
CA PHE A 296 -24.78 6.73 1.68
C PHE A 296 -25.85 7.13 2.69
N VAL A 297 -26.73 6.21 3.08
CA VAL A 297 -27.52 6.40 4.31
C VAL A 297 -26.68 5.83 5.46
N PRO A 298 -26.34 6.63 6.49
CA PRO A 298 -25.55 6.13 7.61
C PRO A 298 -26.18 4.94 8.31
N VAL A 299 -25.39 3.87 8.49
CA VAL A 299 -25.79 2.77 9.36
C VAL A 299 -25.94 3.32 10.78
N LYS A 300 -26.99 2.89 11.49
CA LYS A 300 -27.19 3.26 12.90
C LYS A 300 -26.05 2.65 13.72
N ALA A 301 -25.27 3.50 14.40
CA ALA A 301 -24.07 3.08 15.12
C ALA A 301 -24.34 1.98 16.17
N GLN A 302 -25.53 1.97 16.77
CA GLN A 302 -25.94 0.99 17.79
C GLN A 302 -26.02 -0.44 17.25
N VAL A 303 -26.22 -0.61 15.94
CA VAL A 303 -26.30 -1.94 15.31
C VAL A 303 -24.89 -2.50 15.05
N GLY A 304 -23.86 -1.65 15.09
CA GLY A 304 -22.47 -2.06 14.95
C GLY A 304 -22.15 -2.74 13.61
N ILE A 305 -21.26 -3.73 13.67
CA ILE A 305 -20.83 -4.49 12.48
C ILE A 305 -21.98 -5.27 11.83
N PRO A 306 -22.85 -6.01 12.56
CA PRO A 306 -23.94 -6.75 11.92
C PRO A 306 -24.80 -5.89 11.00
N GLY A 307 -25.15 -4.67 11.41
CA GLY A 307 -25.92 -3.75 10.58
C GLY A 307 -25.16 -3.25 9.35
N ALA A 308 -23.84 -3.12 9.45
CA ALA A 308 -23.00 -2.78 8.31
C ALA A 308 -22.87 -3.93 7.30
N ILE A 309 -22.83 -5.17 7.78
CA ILE A 309 -22.85 -6.38 6.95
C ILE A 309 -24.19 -6.48 6.22
N ASP A 310 -25.31 -6.40 6.95
CA ASP A 310 -26.65 -6.52 6.35
C ASP A 310 -26.92 -5.44 5.28
N ALA A 311 -26.46 -4.20 5.52
CA ALA A 311 -26.57 -3.13 4.54
C ALA A 311 -25.74 -3.39 3.27
N LEU A 312 -24.57 -4.02 3.41
CA LEU A 312 -23.70 -4.37 2.30
C LEU A 312 -24.28 -5.49 1.44
N GLU A 313 -24.70 -6.58 2.07
CA GLU A 313 -25.34 -7.72 1.39
C GLU A 313 -26.62 -7.28 0.69
N SER A 314 -27.47 -6.51 1.37
CA SER A 314 -28.68 -5.96 0.76
C SER A 314 -28.40 -5.02 -0.41
N MET A 315 -27.26 -4.31 -0.41
CA MET A 315 -26.86 -3.51 -1.56
C MET A 315 -26.39 -4.39 -2.72
N ALA A 316 -25.59 -5.42 -2.45
CA ALA A 316 -25.18 -6.38 -3.47
C ALA A 316 -26.39 -7.03 -4.14
N ASP A 317 -27.34 -7.56 -3.36
CA ASP A 317 -28.55 -8.20 -3.86
C ASP A 317 -29.39 -7.27 -4.73
N ARG A 318 -29.57 -6.01 -4.30
CA ARG A 318 -30.36 -5.03 -5.07
C ARG A 318 -29.68 -4.62 -6.37
N ILE A 319 -28.35 -4.49 -6.39
CA ILE A 319 -27.62 -4.19 -7.62
C ILE A 319 -27.71 -5.40 -8.56
N ASP A 320 -27.47 -6.61 -8.06
CA ASP A 320 -27.50 -7.82 -8.86
C ASP A 320 -28.92 -8.10 -9.41
N ALA A 321 -29.97 -7.80 -8.65
CA ALA A 321 -31.36 -7.88 -9.14
C ALA A 321 -31.67 -6.88 -10.26
N ALA A 322 -31.01 -5.71 -10.28
CA ALA A 322 -31.25 -4.65 -11.26
C ALA A 322 -30.39 -4.79 -12.52
N TYR A 323 -29.13 -5.20 -12.37
CA TYR A 323 -28.12 -5.23 -13.44
C TYR A 323 -27.74 -6.66 -13.88
N GLY A 324 -28.22 -7.69 -13.17
CA GLY A 324 -27.75 -9.06 -13.30
C GLY A 324 -26.58 -9.37 -12.35
N ALA A 325 -26.36 -10.65 -12.08
CA ALA A 325 -25.28 -11.09 -11.20
C ALA A 325 -23.91 -10.66 -11.74
N VAL A 326 -23.16 -9.88 -10.95
CA VAL A 326 -21.81 -9.41 -11.31
C VAL A 326 -20.75 -10.48 -11.01
N ALA A 327 -20.96 -11.24 -9.94
CA ALA A 327 -20.04 -12.30 -9.51
C ALA A 327 -20.50 -13.66 -10.04
N GLU A 328 -19.56 -14.40 -10.62
CA GLU A 328 -19.75 -15.81 -11.00
C GLU A 328 -19.49 -16.73 -9.79
N ALA A 329 -18.64 -16.28 -8.85
CA ALA A 329 -18.39 -16.95 -7.59
C ALA A 329 -18.16 -15.93 -6.47
N VAL A 330 -18.56 -16.29 -5.25
CA VAL A 330 -18.43 -15.46 -4.05
C VAL A 330 -17.90 -16.32 -2.91
N GLU A 331 -16.95 -15.80 -2.15
CA GLU A 331 -16.45 -16.38 -0.90
C GLU A 331 -16.58 -15.35 0.22
N VAL A 332 -17.06 -15.77 1.40
CA VAL A 332 -17.35 -14.87 2.52
C VAL A 332 -16.65 -15.35 3.78
N MET A 333 -16.00 -14.42 4.49
CA MET A 333 -15.57 -14.57 5.87
C MET A 333 -16.38 -13.61 6.73
N ASP A 334 -17.10 -14.13 7.72
CA ASP A 334 -17.93 -13.38 8.65
C ASP A 334 -17.63 -13.83 10.10
N VAL A 335 -16.92 -12.98 10.84
CA VAL A 335 -16.51 -13.23 12.22
C VAL A 335 -17.71 -13.19 13.17
N GLU A 336 -18.70 -12.32 12.90
CA GLU A 336 -19.88 -12.17 13.77
C GLU A 336 -20.78 -13.40 13.71
N ARG A 337 -20.85 -14.05 12.54
CA ARG A 337 -21.64 -15.27 12.31
C ARG A 337 -20.83 -16.56 12.41
N GLY A 338 -19.52 -16.49 12.61
CA GLY A 338 -18.65 -17.65 12.66
C GLY A 338 -18.58 -18.43 11.34
N HIS A 339 -18.66 -17.73 10.20
CA HIS A 339 -18.71 -18.32 8.86
C HIS A 339 -17.43 -18.03 8.06
N GLY A 340 -16.99 -19.02 7.29
CA GLY A 340 -15.83 -18.91 6.41
C GLY A 340 -14.50 -18.77 7.17
N SER A 341 -13.43 -18.48 6.42
CA SER A 341 -12.11 -18.25 7.01
C SER A 341 -11.24 -17.36 6.12
N LEU A 342 -10.24 -16.70 6.72
CA LEU A 342 -9.27 -15.91 5.97
C LEU A 342 -8.49 -16.78 4.97
N GLN A 343 -8.26 -18.04 5.32
CA GLN A 343 -7.57 -18.97 4.43
C GLN A 343 -8.42 -19.30 3.20
N ALA A 344 -9.73 -19.52 3.36
CA ALA A 344 -10.65 -19.71 2.25
C ALA A 344 -10.70 -18.49 1.31
N ILE A 345 -10.73 -17.26 1.87
CA ILE A 345 -10.64 -16.02 1.08
C ILE A 345 -9.32 -15.93 0.30
N ALA A 346 -8.20 -16.31 0.91
CA ALA A 346 -6.90 -16.29 0.25
C ALA A 346 -6.82 -17.34 -0.88
N ASP A 347 -7.33 -18.55 -0.64
CA ASP A 347 -7.36 -19.62 -1.64
C ASP A 347 -8.29 -19.29 -2.81
N PHE A 348 -9.45 -18.68 -2.52
CA PHE A 348 -10.35 -18.13 -3.54
C PHE A 348 -9.66 -17.05 -4.39
N ALA A 349 -8.91 -16.15 -3.76
CA ALA A 349 -8.13 -15.12 -4.46
C ALA A 349 -7.07 -15.75 -5.38
N ALA A 350 -6.31 -16.73 -4.90
CA ALA A 350 -5.31 -17.45 -5.69
C ALA A 350 -5.94 -18.15 -6.90
N ALA A 351 -7.05 -18.86 -6.68
CA ALA A 351 -7.79 -19.59 -7.70
C ALA A 351 -8.37 -18.66 -8.79
N SER A 352 -8.44 -17.35 -8.56
CA SER A 352 -8.89 -16.37 -9.53
C SER A 352 -7.97 -16.21 -10.73
N VAL A 353 -6.69 -16.58 -10.62
CA VAL A 353 -5.75 -16.59 -11.76
C VAL A 353 -6.13 -17.65 -12.80
N GLY A 354 -6.89 -18.68 -12.42
CA GLY A 354 -7.25 -19.80 -13.29
C GLY A 354 -6.06 -20.70 -13.63
N GLN A 355 -6.34 -21.98 -13.90
CA GLN A 355 -5.38 -22.84 -14.61
C GLN A 355 -5.52 -22.52 -16.10
N GLY A 356 -4.39 -22.20 -16.75
CA GLY A 356 -4.35 -21.82 -18.16
C GLY A 356 -4.81 -22.91 -19.11
#